data_AF-A0A356DZR0-F1
#
_entry.id   AF-A0A356DZR0-F1
#
_cell.length_a   1.000
_cell.length_b   1.000
_cell.length_c   1.000
_cell.angle_alpha   90.00
_cell.angle_beta   90.00
_cell.angle_gamma   90.00
#
_symmetry.space_group_name_H-M   'P 1'
#
loop_
_entity.id
_entity.type
_entity.pdbx_description
1 polymer ?
#
loop_
_entity_poly.entity_id
_entity_poly.type
_entity_poly.pdbx_seq_one_letter_code
_entity_poly.pdbx_strand_id
1 'polypeptide(L)'
;MVTVAKQVQTRFDLQVVDQSIAEGVLSLIAGHESQPVLVIGSSALARSVASHLVQHGFVVYMTIRDEQKADYIVPPKVVAVPYEQRFSYLSLCHVVISATKGMEYTLT
;
A
#
# COMPACT_ATOMS: atom_id res chain seq x y z
N MET A 1 -27.71 -5.11 -18.69
CA MET A 1 -27.50 -6.28 -17.81
C MET A 1 -26.30 -6.02 -16.93
N VAL A 2 -26.54 -5.81 -15.63
CA VAL A 2 -25.49 -5.68 -14.61
C VAL A 2 -25.36 -7.05 -13.98
N THR A 3 -24.52 -7.91 -14.56
CA THR A 3 -24.38 -9.30 -14.15
C THR A 3 -23.25 -9.42 -13.11
N VAL A 4 -23.63 -9.82 -11.89
CA VAL A 4 -22.80 -10.44 -10.83
C VAL A 4 -21.75 -9.57 -10.11
N ALA A 5 -21.12 -8.58 -10.73
CA ALA A 5 -20.12 -7.73 -10.04
C ALA A 5 -20.72 -6.86 -8.90
N LYS A 6 -22.03 -6.62 -8.93
CA LYS A 6 -22.74 -5.74 -7.98
C LYS A 6 -23.32 -6.48 -6.76
N GLN A 7 -23.17 -7.82 -6.66
CA GLN A 7 -23.70 -8.63 -5.55
C GLN A 7 -22.65 -9.20 -4.59
N VAL A 8 -21.35 -8.95 -4.80
CA VAL A 8 -20.28 -9.33 -3.87
C VAL A 8 -19.88 -8.15 -2.95
N GLN A 9 -20.74 -7.13 -2.85
CA GLN A 9 -20.56 -5.98 -1.96
C GLN A 9 -21.30 -6.14 -0.61
N THR A 10 -21.82 -7.32 -0.28
CA THR A 10 -22.80 -7.45 0.81
C THR A 10 -22.63 -8.68 1.72
N ARG A 11 -21.39 -9.18 1.97
CA ARG A 11 -21.19 -10.15 3.08
C ARG A 11 -19.76 -10.49 3.52
N PHE A 12 -18.74 -9.77 3.04
CA PHE A 12 -17.42 -9.84 3.63
C PHE A 12 -16.98 -8.41 3.89
N ASP A 13 -16.73 -8.11 5.16
CA ASP A 13 -16.26 -6.79 5.57
C ASP A 13 -14.81 -6.65 5.11
N LEU A 14 -14.64 -6.31 3.83
CA LEU A 14 -13.33 -6.10 3.21
C LEU A 14 -12.52 -5.05 3.98
N GLN A 15 -13.18 -4.13 4.69
CA GLN A 15 -12.51 -3.17 5.58
C GLN A 15 -11.88 -3.87 6.78
N VAL A 16 -12.59 -4.81 7.42
CA VAL A 16 -12.02 -5.63 8.52
C VAL A 16 -10.86 -6.49 8.05
N VAL A 17 -10.95 -7.07 6.85
CA VAL A 17 -9.84 -7.83 6.25
C VAL A 17 -8.65 -6.91 5.99
N ASP A 18 -8.86 -5.75 5.36
CA ASP A 18 -7.79 -4.78 5.08
C ASP A 18 -7.13 -4.26 6.37
N GLN A 19 -7.90 -4.04 7.44
CA GLN A 19 -7.38 -3.60 8.74
C GLN A 19 -6.58 -4.70 9.44
N SER A 20 -7.07 -5.95 9.43
CA SER A 20 -6.33 -7.08 10.02
C SER A 20 -4.99 -7.33 9.33
N ILE A 21 -4.92 -7.12 8.01
CA ILE A 21 -3.66 -7.21 7.26
C ILE A 21 -2.75 -6.04 7.60
N ALA A 22 -3.28 -4.81 7.68
CA ALA A 22 -2.49 -3.65 8.07
C ALA A 22 -1.87 -3.81 9.47
N GLU A 23 -2.64 -4.35 10.41
CA GLU A 23 -2.17 -4.65 11.77
C GLU A 23 -1.11 -5.78 11.78
N GLY A 24 -1.33 -6.83 10.99
CA GLY A 24 -0.36 -7.91 10.83
C GLY A 24 0.96 -7.41 10.23
N VAL A 25 0.90 -6.53 9.24
CA VAL A 25 2.09 -5.88 8.65
C VAL A 25 2.81 -5.04 9.69
N LEU A 26 2.09 -4.18 10.44
CA LEU A 26 2.66 -3.38 11.51
C LEU A 26 3.39 -4.26 12.54
N SER A 27 2.75 -5.35 12.96
CA SER A 27 3.33 -6.29 13.92
C SER A 27 4.62 -6.94 13.42
N LEU A 28 4.73 -7.20 12.12
CA LEU A 28 5.93 -7.80 11.51
C LEU A 28 7.12 -6.83 11.44
N ILE A 29 6.85 -5.52 11.37
CA ILE A 29 7.88 -4.50 11.19
C ILE A 29 8.03 -3.58 12.41
N ALA A 30 7.37 -3.93 13.52
CA ALA A 30 7.50 -3.24 14.79
C ALA A 30 8.97 -3.21 15.24
N GLY A 31 9.44 -2.06 15.72
CA GLY A 31 10.85 -1.81 16.06
C GLY A 31 11.70 -1.26 14.90
N HIS A 32 11.14 -1.12 13.70
CA HIS A 32 11.78 -0.52 12.53
C HIS A 32 11.19 0.84 12.15
N GLU A 33 10.55 1.56 13.08
CA GLU A 33 9.85 2.83 12.84
C GLU A 33 10.79 3.93 12.27
N SER A 34 12.08 3.84 12.59
CA SER A 34 13.11 4.75 12.08
C SER A 34 13.48 4.50 10.61
N GLN A 35 13.06 3.37 10.04
CA GLN A 35 13.41 2.96 8.68
C GLN A 35 12.25 3.27 7.73
N PRO A 36 12.54 3.87 6.56
CA PRO A 36 11.49 4.15 5.59
C PRO A 36 10.94 2.85 4.98
N VAL A 37 9.64 2.86 4.72
CA VAL A 37 8.89 1.75 4.12
C VAL A 37 8.45 2.14 2.71
N LEU A 38 8.65 1.25 1.74
CA LEU A 38 8.14 1.41 0.39
C LEU A 38 6.95 0.47 0.15
N VAL A 39 5.78 1.05 -0.07
CA VAL A 39 4.57 0.34 -0.48
C VAL A 39 4.45 0.37 -2.01
N ILE A 40 4.49 -0.80 -2.64
CA ILE A 40 4.34 -0.94 -4.09
C ILE A 40 2.88 -1.22 -4.45
N GLY A 41 2.29 -0.32 -5.24
CA GLY A 41 0.91 -0.35 -5.66
C GLY A 41 0.02 0.62 -4.89
N SER A 42 -1.18 0.84 -5.43
CA SER A 42 -2.13 1.85 -4.96
C SER A 42 -3.54 1.28 -4.75
N SER A 43 -3.63 -0.03 -4.49
CA SER A 43 -4.88 -0.75 -4.21
C SER A 43 -5.51 -0.29 -2.89
N ALA A 44 -6.77 -0.67 -2.62
CA ALA A 44 -7.42 -0.36 -1.34
C ALA A 44 -6.60 -0.88 -0.14
N LEU A 45 -6.12 -2.11 -0.22
CA LEU A 45 -5.22 -2.70 0.76
C LEU A 45 -3.90 -1.91 0.89
N ALA A 46 -3.25 -1.56 -0.22
CA ALA A 46 -1.99 -0.80 -0.20
C ALA A 46 -2.16 0.54 0.54
N ARG A 47 -3.27 1.25 0.25
CA ARG A 47 -3.62 2.50 0.92
C ARG A 47 -3.93 2.29 2.40
N SER A 48 -4.65 1.22 2.74
CA SER A 48 -4.96 0.88 4.14
C SER A 48 -3.67 0.66 4.94
N VAL A 49 -2.77 -0.18 4.42
CA VAL A 49 -1.46 -0.45 5.04
C VAL A 49 -0.63 0.82 5.15
N ALA A 50 -0.48 1.59 4.07
CA ALA A 50 0.29 2.82 4.08
C ALA A 50 -0.26 3.84 5.09
N SER A 51 -1.59 4.00 5.15
CA SER A 51 -2.26 4.87 6.10
C SER A 51 -2.05 4.41 7.54
N HIS A 52 -2.10 3.11 7.81
CA HIS A 52 -1.88 2.56 9.15
C HIS A 52 -0.44 2.78 9.62
N LEU A 53 0.54 2.58 8.72
CA LEU A 53 1.96 2.76 9.05
C LEU A 53 2.31 4.23 9.35
N VAL A 54 1.81 5.19 8.56
CA VAL A 54 2.05 6.63 8.87
C VAL A 54 1.37 7.07 10.17
N GLN A 55 0.26 6.45 10.56
CA GLN A 55 -0.37 6.69 11.85
C GLN A 55 0.48 6.20 13.03
N HIS A 56 1.34 5.21 12.80
CA HIS A 56 2.26 4.63 13.78
C HIS A 56 3.70 5.17 13.68
N GLY A 57 3.90 6.28 12.94
CA GLY A 57 5.16 7.02 12.95
C GLY A 57 6.18 6.61 11.89
N PHE A 58 5.83 5.67 10.99
CA PHE A 58 6.71 5.30 9.89
C PHE A 58 6.76 6.39 8.81
N VAL A 59 7.94 6.55 8.19
CA VAL A 59 8.07 7.26 6.91
C VAL A 59 7.68 6.31 5.79
N VAL A 60 6.59 6.63 5.07
CA VAL A 60 6.04 5.73 4.05
C VAL A 60 6.07 6.38 2.68
N TYR A 61 6.71 5.69 1.74
CA TYR A 61 6.65 5.95 0.30
C TYR A 61 5.63 5.01 -0.34
N MET A 62 4.81 5.49 -1.26
CA MET A 62 3.87 4.64 -2.01
C MET A 62 3.99 4.89 -3.51
N THR A 63 4.13 3.81 -4.27
CA THR A 63 4.27 3.94 -5.73
C THR A 63 2.92 4.18 -6.42
N ILE A 64 2.92 5.14 -7.36
CA ILE A 64 1.77 5.49 -8.18
C ILE A 64 2.14 5.33 -9.66
N ARG A 65 1.29 4.66 -10.44
CA ARG A 65 1.47 4.52 -11.91
C ARG A 65 0.88 5.67 -12.70
N ASP A 66 -0.20 6.27 -12.19
CA ASP A 66 -0.90 7.38 -12.82
C ASP A 66 -0.80 8.61 -11.91
N GLU A 67 0.22 9.43 -12.15
CA GLU A 67 0.54 10.59 -11.31
C GLU A 67 -0.61 11.59 -11.23
N GLN A 68 -1.45 11.68 -12.27
CA GLN A 68 -2.64 12.55 -12.26
C GLN A 68 -3.65 12.14 -11.19
N LYS A 69 -3.60 10.88 -10.74
CA LYS A 69 -4.48 10.37 -9.67
C LYS A 69 -3.84 10.38 -8.29
N ALA A 70 -2.58 10.79 -8.16
CA ALA A 70 -1.85 10.75 -6.90
C ALA A 70 -2.59 11.52 -5.80
N ASP A 71 -3.08 12.73 -6.10
CA ASP A 71 -3.76 13.61 -5.16
C ASP A 71 -5.01 13.00 -4.50
N TYR A 72 -5.69 12.07 -5.18
CA TYR A 72 -6.93 11.46 -4.68
C TYR A 72 -6.71 10.05 -4.10
N ILE A 73 -5.61 9.39 -4.44
CA ILE A 73 -5.34 7.99 -4.11
C ILE A 73 -4.33 7.89 -2.96
N VAL A 74 -3.45 8.86 -2.78
CA VAL A 74 -2.39 8.79 -1.77
C VAL A 74 -2.95 9.21 -0.41
N PRO A 75 -2.84 8.36 0.63
CA PRO A 75 -3.28 8.74 1.97
C PRO A 75 -2.48 9.95 2.51
N PRO A 76 -3.06 10.75 3.42
CA PRO A 76 -2.33 11.84 4.06
C PRO A 76 -1.02 11.37 4.68
N LYS A 77 0.04 12.19 4.59
CA LYS A 77 1.40 11.92 5.10
C LYS A 77 2.17 10.79 4.40
N VAL A 78 1.58 10.10 3.44
CA VAL A 78 2.29 9.17 2.55
C VAL A 78 2.91 9.97 1.41
N VAL A 79 4.18 9.69 1.09
CA VAL A 79 4.87 10.34 -0.03
C VAL A 79 4.63 9.53 -1.30
N ALA A 80 4.03 10.19 -2.30
CA ALA A 80 3.82 9.59 -3.61
C ALA A 80 5.15 9.46 -4.37
N VAL A 81 5.43 8.28 -4.91
CA VAL A 81 6.62 8.00 -5.73
C VAL A 81 6.17 7.50 -7.10
N PRO A 82 6.67 8.05 -8.23
CA PRO A 82 6.40 7.48 -9.55
C PRO A 82 6.84 6.01 -9.62
N TYR A 83 6.00 5.13 -10.18
CA TYR A 83 6.30 3.69 -10.25
C TYR A 83 7.63 3.36 -10.96
N GLU A 84 8.04 4.18 -11.93
CA GLU A 84 9.33 4.02 -12.61
C GLU A 84 10.54 4.32 -11.71
N GLN A 85 10.35 5.10 -10.64
CA GLN A 85 11.41 5.41 -9.66
C GLN A 85 11.49 4.37 -8.54
N ARG A 86 10.67 3.30 -8.57
CA ARG A 86 10.58 2.32 -7.47
C ARG A 86 11.94 1.72 -7.07
N PHE A 87 12.83 1.46 -8.01
CA PHE A 87 14.14 0.86 -7.74
C PHE A 87 15.08 1.81 -6.97
N SER A 88 15.04 3.12 -7.26
CA SER A 88 15.80 4.12 -6.51
C SER A 88 15.36 4.14 -5.04
N TYR A 89 14.06 4.04 -4.77
CA TYR A 89 13.53 4.00 -3.40
C TYR A 89 13.70 2.64 -2.74
N LEU A 90 13.68 1.55 -3.51
CA LEU A 90 13.91 0.20 -3.01
C LEU A 90 15.31 0.07 -2.37
N SER A 91 16.31 0.75 -2.93
CA SER A 91 17.66 0.81 -2.34
C SER A 91 17.73 1.61 -1.02
N LEU A 92 16.74 2.46 -0.75
CA LEU A 92 16.68 3.32 0.44
C LEU A 92 15.80 2.73 1.55
N CYS A 93 14.89 1.81 1.20
CA CYS A 93 13.91 1.24 2.11
C CYS A 93 14.31 -0.17 2.53
N HIS A 94 14.17 -0.46 3.83
CA HIS A 94 14.44 -1.80 4.37
C HIS A 94 13.21 -2.71 4.31
N VAL A 95 12.02 -2.14 4.19
CA VAL A 95 10.75 -2.86 4.11
C VAL A 95 10.05 -2.51 2.81
N VAL A 96 9.73 -3.54 2.02
CA VAL A 96 8.95 -3.41 0.78
C VAL A 96 7.67 -4.22 0.92
N ILE A 97 6.52 -3.56 0.74
CA ILE A 97 5.19 -4.19 0.80
C ILE A 97 4.57 -4.13 -0.59
N SER A 98 4.40 -5.28 -1.25
CA SER A 98 3.73 -5.36 -2.56
C SER A 98 2.28 -5.79 -2.38
N ALA A 99 1.34 -4.89 -2.67
CA ALA A 99 -0.10 -5.14 -2.56
C ALA A 99 -0.79 -5.15 -3.93
N THR A 100 -0.20 -5.88 -4.89
CA THR A 100 -0.70 -6.05 -6.27
C THR A 100 -1.11 -7.51 -6.54
N LYS A 101 -2.21 -7.72 -7.26
CA LYS A 101 -2.49 -9.01 -7.92
C LYS A 101 -1.51 -9.18 -9.07
N GLY A 102 -0.43 -9.93 -8.85
CA GLY A 102 0.62 -10.20 -9.84
C GLY A 102 2.00 -9.91 -9.27
N MET A 103 2.59 -10.92 -8.61
CA MET A 103 3.93 -10.86 -8.03
C MET A 103 5.06 -10.87 -9.09
N GLU A 104 4.77 -11.31 -10.32
CA GLU A 104 5.78 -11.58 -11.34
C GLU A 104 6.43 -10.32 -11.97
N TYR A 105 5.88 -9.12 -11.73
CA TYR A 105 6.34 -7.87 -12.36
C TYR A 105 6.90 -6.82 -11.39
N THR A 106 6.92 -7.11 -10.08
CA THR A 106 7.26 -6.08 -9.07
C THR A 106 8.75 -5.98 -8.79
N LEU A 107 9.50 -7.07 -8.90
CA LEU A 107 10.91 -7.17 -8.46
C LEU A 107 11.87 -7.75 -9.53
N THR A 108 11.39 -7.97 -10.75
CA THR A 108 12.19 -8.51 -11.86
C THR A 108 12.93 -7.41 -12.60
#